data_AF-A0AAE3C5I2-F1
#
_entry.id   AF-A0AAE3C5I2-F1
#
_cell.length_a   1.000
_cell.length_b   1.000
_cell.length_c   1.000
_cell.angle_alpha   90.00
_cell.angle_beta   90.00
_cell.angle_gamma   90.00
#
_symmetry.space_group_name_H-M   'P 1'
#
loop_
_entity.id
_entity.type
_entity.pdbx_description
1 polymer ?
#
loop_
_entity_poly.entity_id
_entity_poly.type
_entity_poly.pdbx_seq_one_letter_code
_entity_poly.pdbx_strand_id
1 'polypeptide(L)'
;MVKYFDDLKKEGVLSVALQMMISAKTAPKGLGQDSVIIALVSDEEKKKIAEQMHQLAQVAGENFHRDARGVEQAITVLLLGIKNTDTPQVNCGACGFSTCEEFLKHEKSGVPFPGPFCCLKLVDLGIAIGSAVKTAALISVDNRVMYRIGVAAKLLNLIDADYILGIPLSASSKNIFFDR
;
A
#
# COMPACT_ATOMS: atom_id res chain seq x y z
N MET A 1 28.66 -19.14 17.55
CA MET A 1 27.24 -19.51 17.38
C MET A 1 26.88 -19.25 15.93
N VAL A 2 26.43 -20.26 15.18
CA VAL A 2 26.02 -20.13 13.77
C VAL A 2 24.51 -19.86 13.75
N LYS A 3 24.06 -18.88 12.95
CA LYS A 3 22.63 -18.61 12.70
C LYS A 3 22.32 -18.95 11.25
N TYR A 4 21.18 -19.58 10.98
CA TYR A 4 20.75 -19.94 9.64
C TYR A 4 19.87 -18.84 9.03
N PHE A 5 19.64 -18.93 7.72
CA PHE A 5 18.80 -17.98 7.00
C PHE A 5 17.40 -17.88 7.61
N ASP A 6 16.76 -19.01 7.92
CA ASP A 6 15.40 -19.01 8.48
C ASP A 6 15.29 -18.34 9.85
N ASP A 7 16.38 -18.33 10.63
CA ASP A 7 16.46 -17.63 11.92
C ASP A 7 16.51 -16.11 11.75
N LEU A 8 17.03 -15.63 10.61
CA LEU A 8 17.34 -14.21 10.36
C LEU A 8 16.49 -13.57 9.27
N LYS A 9 15.77 -14.35 8.45
CA LYS A 9 15.04 -13.84 7.29
C LYS A 9 14.01 -12.77 7.66
N LYS A 10 13.35 -12.93 8.82
CA LYS A 10 12.36 -11.95 9.29
C LYS A 10 13.02 -10.61 9.58
N GLU A 11 14.14 -10.62 10.32
CA GLU A 11 14.92 -9.42 10.62
C GLU A 11 15.41 -8.75 9.33
N GLY A 12 15.96 -9.53 8.40
CA GLY A 12 16.41 -9.05 7.10
C GLY A 12 15.30 -8.35 6.32
N VAL A 13 14.15 -9.01 6.14
CA VAL A 13 13.01 -8.44 5.39
C VAL A 13 12.40 -7.24 6.10
N LEU A 14 12.36 -7.20 7.43
CA LEU A 14 11.93 -6.01 8.16
C LEU A 14 12.88 -4.83 7.93
N SER A 15 14.20 -5.06 7.88
CA SER A 15 15.17 -4.02 7.51
C SER A 15 14.91 -3.48 6.11
N VAL A 16 14.61 -4.36 5.14
CA VAL A 16 14.22 -3.96 3.79
C VAL A 16 12.95 -3.12 3.79
N ALA A 17 11.93 -3.53 4.55
CA ALA A 17 10.68 -2.79 4.66
C ALA A 17 10.91 -1.35 5.16
N LEU A 18 11.80 -1.17 6.14
CA LEU A 18 12.20 0.16 6.61
C LEU A 18 12.90 0.99 5.52
N GLN A 19 13.77 0.37 4.72
CA GLN A 19 14.40 1.05 3.58
C GLN A 19 13.38 1.44 2.51
N MET A 20 12.38 0.59 2.25
CA MET A 20 11.28 0.91 1.35
C MET A 20 10.47 2.11 1.85
N MET A 21 10.21 2.19 3.16
CA MET A 21 9.53 3.35 3.78
C MET A 21 10.32 4.63 3.54
N ILE A 22 11.63 4.62 3.77
CA ILE A 22 12.53 5.76 3.52
C ILE A 22 12.50 6.15 2.04
N SER A 23 12.57 5.18 1.14
CA SER A 23 12.53 5.42 -0.30
C SER A 23 11.20 6.03 -0.77
N ALA A 24 10.07 5.51 -0.29
CA ALA A 24 8.75 6.10 -0.58
C ALA A 24 8.62 7.53 -0.02
N LYS A 25 9.08 7.74 1.23
CA LYS A 25 9.02 9.05 1.88
C LYS A 25 9.83 10.11 1.13
N THR A 26 11.01 9.75 0.65
CA THR A 26 11.93 10.65 -0.06
C THR A 26 11.72 10.71 -1.58
N ALA A 27 10.79 9.90 -2.12
CA ALA A 27 10.46 9.93 -3.53
C ALA A 27 10.06 11.36 -3.98
N PRO A 28 10.45 11.78 -5.21
CA PRO A 28 10.09 13.11 -5.71
C PRO A 28 8.58 13.21 -5.90
N LYS A 29 7.98 14.31 -5.43
CA LYS A 29 6.53 14.54 -5.44
C LYS A 29 6.22 15.92 -6.00
N GLY A 30 5.00 16.10 -6.50
CA GLY A 30 4.53 17.35 -7.08
C GLY A 30 4.84 18.54 -6.17
N LEU A 31 5.56 19.53 -6.72
CA LEU A 31 5.95 20.75 -6.02
C LEU A 31 6.72 20.54 -4.70
N GLY A 32 7.34 19.37 -4.51
CA GLY A 32 8.03 19.03 -3.26
C GLY A 32 7.09 18.81 -2.06
N GLN A 33 5.79 18.66 -2.30
CA GLN A 33 4.80 18.43 -1.24
C GLN A 33 4.56 16.94 -1.05
N ASP A 34 4.72 16.45 0.18
CA ASP A 34 4.47 15.05 0.50
C ASP A 34 3.15 14.85 1.25
N SER A 35 2.25 14.09 0.60
CA SER A 35 0.93 13.72 1.09
C SER A 35 0.79 12.22 1.31
N VAL A 36 1.86 11.45 1.07
CA VAL A 36 1.82 9.98 1.13
C VAL A 36 1.99 9.53 2.58
N ILE A 37 1.03 8.72 3.02
CA ILE A 37 1.00 8.11 4.34
C ILE A 37 1.53 6.69 4.18
N ILE A 38 2.48 6.31 5.04
CA ILE A 38 3.21 5.04 4.95
C ILE A 38 3.15 4.36 6.32
N ALA A 39 2.75 3.09 6.36
CA ALA A 39 2.67 2.31 7.59
C ALA A 39 3.18 0.88 7.39
N LEU A 40 3.95 0.39 8.36
CA LEU A 40 4.37 -1.01 8.42
C LEU A 40 3.42 -1.78 9.33
N VAL A 41 2.90 -2.90 8.83
CA VAL A 41 1.86 -3.69 9.52
C VAL A 41 2.51 -4.67 10.50
N SER A 42 1.97 -4.71 11.72
CA SER A 42 2.38 -5.68 12.76
C SER A 42 1.90 -7.10 12.42
N ASP A 43 2.45 -8.12 13.10
CA ASP A 43 1.99 -9.50 12.89
C ASP A 43 0.50 -9.69 13.22
N GLU A 44 -0.01 -8.99 14.23
CA GLU A 44 -1.42 -9.04 14.63
C GLU A 44 -2.33 -8.43 13.55
N GLU A 45 -2.00 -7.23 13.09
CA GLU A 45 -2.77 -6.54 12.07
C GLU A 45 -2.70 -7.24 10.71
N LYS A 46 -1.57 -7.90 10.39
CA LYS A 46 -1.42 -8.72 9.18
C LYS A 46 -2.41 -9.89 9.17
N LYS A 47 -2.66 -10.52 10.32
CA LYS A 47 -3.66 -11.58 10.45
C LYS A 47 -5.07 -11.03 10.22
N LYS A 48 -5.42 -9.90 10.83
CA LYS A 48 -6.72 -9.23 10.63
C LYS A 48 -6.94 -8.86 9.16
N ILE A 49 -5.90 -8.37 8.47
CA ILE A 49 -5.96 -8.09 7.03
C ILE A 49 -6.27 -9.37 6.24
N ALA A 50 -5.56 -10.47 6.48
CA ALA A 50 -5.78 -11.73 5.77
C ALA A 50 -7.20 -12.28 6.01
N GLU A 51 -7.66 -12.26 7.26
CA GLU A 51 -9.02 -12.66 7.63
C GLU A 51 -10.09 -11.79 6.95
N GLN A 52 -9.90 -10.47 6.94
CA GLN A 52 -10.80 -9.55 6.24
C GLN A 52 -10.82 -9.81 4.73
N MET A 53 -9.67 -10.11 4.13
CA MET A 53 -9.60 -10.49 2.72
C MET A 53 -10.36 -11.81 2.46
N HIS A 54 -10.28 -12.79 3.35
CA HIS A 54 -11.08 -14.02 3.24
C HIS A 54 -12.58 -13.75 3.33
N GLN A 55 -13.02 -12.86 4.23
CA GLN A 55 -14.43 -12.46 4.30
C GLN A 55 -14.88 -11.77 3.01
N LEU A 56 -14.05 -10.85 2.48
CA LEU A 56 -14.33 -10.13 1.24
C LEU A 56 -14.43 -11.06 0.01
N ALA A 57 -13.74 -12.20 0.03
CA ALA A 57 -13.79 -13.14 -1.09
C ALA A 57 -15.20 -13.70 -1.34
N GLN A 58 -16.04 -13.77 -0.31
CA GLN A 58 -17.44 -14.22 -0.44
C GLN A 58 -18.28 -13.29 -1.31
N VAL A 59 -17.93 -11.99 -1.37
CA VAL A 59 -18.70 -10.97 -2.09
C VAL A 59 -17.96 -10.38 -3.30
N ALA A 60 -16.62 -10.37 -3.28
CA ALA A 60 -15.76 -9.77 -4.29
C ALA A 60 -14.94 -10.80 -5.11
N GLY A 61 -15.12 -12.09 -4.81
CA GLY A 61 -14.61 -13.24 -5.58
C GLY A 61 -13.34 -13.90 -5.02
N GLU A 62 -13.13 -15.16 -5.43
CA GLU A 62 -12.06 -16.11 -5.01
C GLU A 62 -10.63 -15.54 -5.03
N ASN A 63 -10.44 -14.58 -5.91
CA ASN A 63 -9.23 -13.81 -6.06
C ASN A 63 -8.74 -13.19 -4.73
N PHE A 64 -9.66 -12.77 -3.85
CA PHE A 64 -9.32 -12.30 -2.50
C PHE A 64 -8.81 -13.43 -1.59
N HIS A 65 -9.41 -14.63 -1.63
CA HIS A 65 -8.89 -15.79 -0.88
C HIS A 65 -7.46 -16.13 -1.31
N ARG A 66 -7.20 -16.13 -2.63
CA ARG A 66 -5.85 -16.41 -3.15
C ARG A 66 -4.82 -15.41 -2.62
N ASP A 67 -5.09 -14.10 -2.74
CA ASP A 67 -4.13 -13.10 -2.32
C ASP A 67 -3.96 -13.07 -0.78
N ALA A 68 -5.02 -13.40 -0.02
CA ALA A 68 -4.98 -13.51 1.43
C ALA A 68 -3.98 -14.58 1.89
N ARG A 69 -3.95 -15.76 1.24
CA ARG A 69 -2.95 -16.80 1.50
C ARG A 69 -1.51 -16.33 1.31
N GLY A 70 -1.29 -15.41 0.36
CA GLY A 70 0.00 -14.75 0.19
C GLY A 70 0.34 -13.84 1.37
N VAL A 71 -0.63 -13.09 1.89
CA VAL A 71 -0.45 -12.21 3.07
C VAL A 71 -0.19 -13.02 4.34
N GLU A 72 -0.83 -14.17 4.52
CA GLU A 72 -0.59 -15.08 5.65
C GLU A 72 0.87 -15.56 5.69
N GLN A 73 1.41 -15.91 4.53
CA GLN A 73 2.79 -16.39 4.35
C GLN A 73 3.83 -15.26 4.29
N ALA A 74 3.43 -14.04 3.99
CA ALA A 74 4.33 -12.88 3.97
C ALA A 74 4.94 -12.62 5.36
N ILE A 75 6.17 -12.11 5.40
CA ILE A 75 6.83 -11.70 6.64
C ILE A 75 6.19 -10.43 7.22
N THR A 76 5.87 -9.47 6.37
CA THR A 76 5.20 -8.22 6.76
C THR A 76 4.44 -7.63 5.56
N VAL A 77 3.68 -6.58 5.81
CA VAL A 77 2.97 -5.80 4.80
C VAL A 77 3.30 -4.32 4.99
N LEU A 78 3.62 -3.64 3.91
CA LEU A 78 3.75 -2.20 3.87
C LEU A 78 2.49 -1.59 3.25
N LEU A 79 1.85 -0.64 3.93
CA LEU A 79 0.70 0.11 3.43
C LEU A 79 1.15 1.51 2.99
N LEU A 80 0.66 1.93 1.83
CA LEU A 80 0.82 3.31 1.35
C LEU A 80 -0.54 3.86 0.95
N GLY A 81 -0.81 5.11 1.27
CA GLY A 81 -2.05 5.76 0.90
C GLY A 81 -1.99 7.28 0.88
N ILE A 82 -3.11 7.88 0.46
CA ILE A 82 -3.32 9.33 0.44
C ILE A 82 -4.72 9.66 0.94
N LYS A 83 -4.92 10.90 1.39
CA LYS A 83 -6.25 11.45 1.65
C LYS A 83 -6.85 12.08 0.40
N ASN A 84 -8.18 12.08 0.30
CA ASN A 84 -8.90 12.77 -0.77
C ASN A 84 -9.15 14.27 -0.46
N THR A 85 -8.60 14.77 0.64
CA THR A 85 -8.69 16.14 1.15
C THR A 85 -7.43 16.97 0.90
N ASP A 86 -6.53 16.51 0.04
CA ASP A 86 -5.27 17.19 -0.26
C ASP A 86 -5.15 17.53 -1.76
N THR A 87 -4.57 18.70 -2.05
CA THR A 87 -4.28 19.17 -3.40
C THR A 87 -3.01 20.03 -3.40
N PRO A 88 -2.29 20.12 -4.53
CA PRO A 88 -1.17 21.04 -4.68
C PRO A 88 -1.59 22.50 -4.94
N GLN A 89 -2.89 22.82 -4.93
CA GLN A 89 -3.45 24.17 -5.12
C GLN A 89 -3.06 24.87 -6.45
N VAL A 90 -2.83 24.11 -7.52
CA VAL A 90 -2.45 24.64 -8.84
C VAL A 90 -3.61 24.78 -9.83
N ASN A 91 -4.83 24.39 -9.46
CA ASN A 91 -6.02 24.48 -10.31
C ASN A 91 -5.84 23.85 -11.72
N CYS A 92 -5.18 22.70 -11.81
CA CYS A 92 -4.82 22.08 -13.09
C CYS A 92 -5.99 21.50 -13.92
N GLY A 93 -7.20 21.39 -13.37
CA GLY A 93 -8.36 20.83 -14.06
C GLY A 93 -8.37 19.30 -14.25
N ALA A 94 -7.26 18.60 -14.01
CA ALA A 94 -7.12 17.17 -14.35
C ALA A 94 -8.10 16.23 -13.63
N CYS A 95 -8.60 16.62 -12.45
CA CYS A 95 -9.59 15.85 -11.69
C CYS A 95 -11.05 16.19 -12.06
N GLY A 96 -11.26 17.02 -13.09
CA GLY A 96 -12.59 17.40 -13.60
C GLY A 96 -13.19 18.65 -12.95
N PHE A 97 -12.55 19.25 -11.96
CA PHE A 97 -12.99 20.49 -11.29
C PHE A 97 -12.19 21.71 -11.75
N SER A 98 -12.83 22.87 -11.79
CA SER A 98 -12.19 24.11 -12.28
C SER A 98 -11.14 24.64 -11.29
N THR A 99 -11.36 24.42 -9.99
CA THR A 99 -10.43 24.82 -8.93
C THR A 99 -10.20 23.71 -7.91
N CYS A 100 -9.05 23.74 -7.24
CA CYS A 100 -8.76 22.86 -6.11
C CYS A 100 -9.75 23.08 -4.95
N GLU A 101 -10.22 24.31 -4.73
CA GLU A 101 -11.20 24.62 -3.69
C GLU A 101 -12.56 23.96 -3.97
N GLU A 102 -13.03 24.01 -5.22
CA GLU A 102 -14.25 23.32 -5.65
C GLU A 102 -14.12 21.80 -5.42
N PHE A 103 -13.00 21.20 -5.82
CA PHE A 103 -12.70 19.79 -5.56
C PHE A 103 -12.75 19.43 -4.07
N LEU A 104 -12.18 20.29 -3.21
CA LEU A 104 -12.11 20.05 -1.76
C LEU A 104 -13.50 20.14 -1.10
N LYS A 105 -14.38 21.02 -1.60
CA LYS A 105 -15.75 21.17 -1.12
C LYS A 105 -16.70 20.10 -1.65
N HIS A 106 -16.34 19.43 -2.74
CA HIS A 106 -17.18 18.40 -3.33
C HIS A 106 -17.35 17.19 -2.40
N GLU A 107 -18.57 16.66 -2.32
CA GLU A 107 -18.92 15.51 -1.51
C GLU A 107 -18.07 14.29 -1.90
N LYS A 108 -17.55 13.59 -0.88
CA LYS A 108 -16.75 12.39 -1.09
C LYS A 108 -17.63 11.15 -0.90
N SER A 109 -17.67 10.28 -1.91
CA SER A 109 -18.54 9.10 -1.90
C SER A 109 -17.89 7.90 -2.59
N GLY A 110 -18.41 6.71 -2.29
CA GLY A 110 -17.93 5.44 -2.83
C GLY A 110 -17.32 4.52 -1.77
N VAL A 111 -17.41 3.21 -2.03
CA VAL A 111 -16.88 2.14 -1.18
C VAL A 111 -16.07 1.20 -2.08
N PRO A 112 -14.86 0.77 -1.68
CA PRO A 112 -14.20 1.04 -0.40
C PRO A 112 -13.46 2.39 -0.34
N PHE A 113 -13.15 3.01 -1.48
CA PHE A 113 -12.38 4.25 -1.54
C PHE A 113 -13.26 5.42 -1.96
N PRO A 114 -13.56 6.37 -1.06
CA PRO A 114 -14.42 7.50 -1.38
C PRO A 114 -13.67 8.50 -2.28
N GLY A 115 -14.16 8.68 -3.50
CA GLY A 115 -13.65 9.66 -4.45
C GLY A 115 -14.45 10.97 -4.43
N PRO A 116 -14.07 11.97 -5.23
CA PRO A 116 -12.94 11.98 -6.16
C PRO A 116 -11.60 12.23 -5.47
N PHE A 117 -10.50 11.86 -6.15
CA PHE A 117 -9.13 12.11 -5.73
C PHE A 117 -8.43 13.11 -6.65
N CYS A 118 -7.49 13.88 -6.10
CA CYS A 118 -6.62 14.73 -6.90
C CYS A 118 -5.69 13.85 -7.76
N CYS A 119 -5.71 14.02 -9.09
CA CYS A 119 -4.88 13.23 -10.00
C CYS A 119 -3.38 13.36 -9.71
N LEU A 120 -2.91 14.56 -9.34
CA LEU A 120 -1.50 14.77 -9.01
C LEU A 120 -1.09 14.01 -7.73
N LYS A 121 -1.96 13.97 -6.71
CA LYS A 121 -1.69 13.21 -5.48
C LYS A 121 -1.73 11.70 -5.71
N LEU A 122 -2.56 11.21 -6.65
CA LEU A 122 -2.51 9.81 -7.09
C LEU A 122 -1.20 9.48 -7.83
N VAL A 123 -0.70 10.40 -8.67
CA VAL A 123 0.62 10.25 -9.31
C VAL A 123 1.72 10.23 -8.26
N ASP A 124 1.69 11.12 -7.26
CA ASP A 124 2.65 11.14 -6.14
C ASP A 124 2.65 9.81 -5.37
N LEU A 125 1.46 9.24 -5.10
CA LEU A 125 1.34 7.90 -4.51
C LEU A 125 1.99 6.82 -5.39
N GLY A 126 1.74 6.87 -6.70
CA GLY A 126 2.36 5.95 -7.66
C GLY A 126 3.89 6.04 -7.68
N ILE A 127 4.44 7.26 -7.62
CA ILE A 127 5.89 7.49 -7.56
C ILE A 127 6.48 6.95 -6.25
N ALA A 128 5.81 7.17 -5.12
CA ALA A 128 6.22 6.64 -3.82
C ALA A 128 6.21 5.11 -3.79
N ILE A 129 5.14 4.48 -4.31
CA ILE A 129 5.03 3.03 -4.45
C ILE A 129 6.14 2.49 -5.36
N GLY A 130 6.35 3.10 -6.53
CA GLY A 130 7.41 2.73 -7.46
C GLY A 130 8.80 2.75 -6.83
N SER A 131 9.07 3.79 -6.02
CA SER A 131 10.34 3.93 -5.28
C SER A 131 10.51 2.84 -4.22
N ALA A 132 9.45 2.53 -3.46
CA ALA A 132 9.45 1.44 -2.50
C ALA A 132 9.71 0.07 -3.15
N VAL A 133 8.94 -0.30 -4.18
CA VAL A 133 9.10 -1.63 -4.81
C VAL A 133 10.43 -1.78 -5.56
N LYS A 134 10.97 -0.68 -6.13
CA LYS A 134 12.34 -0.65 -6.66
C LYS A 134 13.35 -1.01 -5.57
N THR A 135 13.19 -0.45 -4.37
CA THR A 135 14.10 -0.70 -3.24
C THR A 135 14.10 -2.16 -2.83
N ALA A 136 12.93 -2.80 -2.74
CA ALA A 136 12.84 -4.24 -2.52
C ALA A 136 13.49 -5.05 -3.65
N ALA A 137 13.28 -4.64 -4.90
CA ALA A 137 13.82 -5.33 -6.08
C ALA A 137 15.36 -5.31 -6.13
N LEU A 138 16.02 -4.23 -5.68
CA LEU A 138 17.48 -4.13 -5.66
C LEU A 138 18.16 -5.22 -4.81
N ILE A 139 17.43 -5.77 -3.85
CA ILE A 139 17.89 -6.82 -2.93
C ILE A 139 17.05 -8.09 -3.03
N SER A 140 16.26 -8.21 -4.12
CA SER A 140 15.49 -9.41 -4.46
C SER A 140 14.53 -9.89 -3.36
N VAL A 141 13.97 -8.98 -2.57
CA VAL A 141 12.87 -9.33 -1.66
C VAL A 141 11.57 -9.41 -2.46
N ASP A 142 10.92 -10.57 -2.42
CA ASP A 142 9.66 -10.82 -3.10
C ASP A 142 8.59 -9.86 -2.57
N ASN A 143 7.86 -9.23 -3.49
CA ASN A 143 6.77 -8.33 -3.17
C ASN A 143 5.77 -8.21 -4.32
N ARG A 144 4.61 -7.60 -4.05
CA ARG A 144 3.60 -7.28 -5.08
C ARG A 144 2.70 -6.14 -4.63
N VAL A 145 2.45 -5.15 -5.48
CA VAL A 145 1.45 -4.10 -5.17
C VAL A 145 0.04 -4.70 -5.28
N MET A 146 -0.71 -4.67 -4.19
CA MET A 146 -2.02 -5.29 -4.08
C MET A 146 -3.11 -4.30 -3.67
N TYR A 147 -4.09 -4.11 -4.55
CA TYR A 147 -5.33 -3.39 -4.28
C TYR A 147 -6.13 -4.03 -3.13
N ARG A 148 -6.20 -5.36 -3.10
CA ARG A 148 -7.06 -6.12 -2.16
C ARG A 148 -6.64 -5.96 -0.70
N ILE A 149 -5.33 -5.89 -0.45
CA ILE A 149 -4.79 -5.54 0.88
C ILE A 149 -5.26 -4.14 1.28
N GLY A 150 -5.21 -3.18 0.35
CA GLY A 150 -5.65 -1.82 0.60
C GLY A 150 -7.14 -1.71 0.94
N VAL A 151 -7.99 -2.48 0.24
CA VAL A 151 -9.42 -2.58 0.57
C VAL A 151 -9.63 -3.10 1.98
N ALA A 152 -8.99 -4.21 2.33
CA ALA A 152 -9.09 -4.79 3.68
C ALA A 152 -8.61 -3.81 4.75
N ALA A 153 -7.46 -3.17 4.53
CA ALA A 153 -6.90 -2.17 5.45
C ALA A 153 -7.81 -0.95 5.63
N LYS A 154 -8.52 -0.50 4.57
CA LYS A 154 -9.49 0.60 4.64
C LYS A 154 -10.69 0.23 5.50
N LEU A 155 -11.26 -0.96 5.29
CA LEU A 155 -12.44 -1.43 6.04
C LEU A 155 -12.12 -1.67 7.52
N LEU A 156 -10.88 -2.07 7.82
CA LEU A 156 -10.38 -2.23 9.18
C LEU A 156 -9.92 -0.92 9.83
N ASN A 157 -9.90 0.21 9.10
CA ASN A 157 -9.41 1.51 9.56
C ASN A 157 -7.97 1.49 10.13
N LEU A 158 -7.06 0.73 9.49
CA LEU A 158 -5.69 0.53 10.00
C LEU A 158 -4.75 1.73 9.76
N ILE A 159 -5.09 2.59 8.82
CA ILE A 159 -4.29 3.74 8.42
C ILE A 159 -5.22 4.90 8.07
N ASP A 160 -4.84 6.11 8.47
CA ASP A 160 -5.60 7.34 8.23
C ASP A 160 -5.46 7.82 6.78
N ALA A 161 -5.95 7.03 5.83
CA ALA A 161 -5.92 7.32 4.39
C ALA A 161 -7.22 6.90 3.70
N ASP A 162 -7.53 7.53 2.56
CA ASP A 162 -8.77 7.30 1.80
C ASP A 162 -8.60 6.39 0.60
N TYR A 163 -7.40 6.37 0.02
CA TYR A 163 -6.99 5.39 -0.99
C TYR A 163 -5.74 4.69 -0.50
N ILE A 164 -5.77 3.36 -0.41
CA ILE A 164 -4.70 2.56 0.19
C ILE A 164 -4.31 1.45 -0.79
N LEU A 165 -3.01 1.18 -0.89
CA LEU A 165 -2.45 0.00 -1.52
C LEU A 165 -1.53 -0.70 -0.52
N GLY A 166 -1.48 -2.03 -0.58
CA GLY A 166 -0.60 -2.83 0.26
C GLY A 166 0.47 -3.55 -0.54
N ILE A 167 1.62 -3.77 0.09
CA ILE A 167 2.78 -4.47 -0.48
C ILE A 167 3.23 -5.52 0.54
N PRO A 168 2.82 -6.79 0.39
CA PRO A 168 3.34 -7.87 1.22
C PRO A 168 4.79 -8.17 0.82
N LEU A 169 5.59 -8.59 1.79
CA LEU A 169 7.03 -8.83 1.64
C LEU A 169 7.36 -10.24 2.08
N SER A 170 8.13 -10.97 1.27
CA SER A 170 8.60 -12.33 1.58
C SER A 170 10.05 -12.52 1.13
N ALA A 171 10.70 -13.52 1.73
CA ALA A 171 11.96 -14.06 1.23
C ALA A 171 11.87 -15.58 1.29
N SER A 172 11.46 -16.16 0.16
CA SER A 172 11.23 -17.60 -0.01
C SER A 172 11.93 -18.10 -1.28
N SER A 173 12.17 -19.40 -1.38
CA SER A 173 12.82 -19.99 -2.57
C SER A 173 11.99 -19.85 -3.85
N LYS A 174 10.67 -19.72 -3.70
CA LYS A 174 9.71 -19.42 -4.76
C LYS A 174 8.90 -18.20 -4.35
N ASN A 175 8.59 -17.32 -5.29
CA ASN A 175 7.78 -16.14 -5.02
C ASN A 175 6.31 -16.54 -4.80
N ILE A 176 5.89 -16.51 -3.54
CA ILE A 176 4.54 -16.91 -3.08
C ILE A 176 3.41 -16.02 -3.62
N PHE A 177 3.71 -14.82 -4.14
CA PHE A 177 2.70 -13.88 -4.63
C PHE A 177 2.27 -14.13 -6.09
N PHE A 178 2.96 -15.06 -6.77
CA PHE A 178 2.68 -15.48 -8.14
C PHE A 178 2.35 -16.96 -8.28
N ASP A 179 2.22 -17.69 -7.16
CA ASP A 179 1.75 -19.07 -7.17
C ASP A 179 0.30 -19.12 -7.68
N ARG A 180 0.13 -19.80 -8.82
CA ARG A 180 -1.12 -20.03 -9.55
C ARG A 180 -1.40 -21.52 -9.60
#